data_AF-A0A0G4LMR4-F1
#
_entry.id   AF-A0A0G4LMR4-F1
#
_cell.length_a   1.000
_cell.length_b   1.000
_cell.length_c   1.000
_cell.angle_alpha   90.00
_cell.angle_beta   90.00
_cell.angle_gamma   90.00
#
_symmetry.space_group_name_H-M   'P 1'
#
loop_
_entity.id
_entity.type
_entity.pdbx_description
1 polymer ?
#
loop_
_entity_poly.entity_id
_entity_poly.type
_entity_poly.pdbx_seq_one_letter_code
_entity_poly.pdbx_strand_id
1 'polypeptide(L)'
;MTPATTPLRDRNYSAVFQRHITGEWKRKKAPNGLKKAWTGAQSLPKDTTERIFCDAGFQAWVSYRLATNVGGTHYSGKMDDMETIAALHQLPISSRQNIASELANTAPHPTFDAAVKKIQPGMNLIGQRPLPRVVDDKGVDTGAKGYQYDWTQQQQLLWNEVARIR
;
A
#
# COMPACT_ATOMS: atom_id res chain seq x y z
N MET A 1 5.64 29.73 -26.36
CA MET A 1 6.29 28.80 -25.42
C MET A 1 5.30 27.69 -25.10
N THR A 2 5.38 26.58 -25.82
CA THR A 2 4.62 25.36 -25.55
C THR A 2 5.34 24.58 -24.45
N PRO A 3 4.66 24.13 -23.37
CA PRO A 3 5.28 23.23 -22.41
C PRO A 3 5.59 21.90 -23.11
N ALA A 4 6.82 21.45 -22.99
CA ALA A 4 7.25 20.16 -23.52
C ALA A 4 6.48 19.05 -22.79
N THR A 5 5.55 18.40 -23.49
CA THR A 5 4.92 17.16 -23.04
C THR A 5 6.00 16.08 -23.06
N THR A 6 6.53 15.74 -21.89
CA THR A 6 7.50 14.65 -21.74
C THR A 6 6.89 13.37 -22.33
N PRO A 7 7.58 12.69 -23.26
CA PRO A 7 7.06 11.47 -23.87
C PRO A 7 6.82 10.40 -22.80
N LEU A 8 5.68 9.70 -22.89
CA LEU A 8 5.21 8.68 -21.95
C LEU A 8 6.23 7.57 -21.65
N ARG A 9 7.26 7.39 -22.47
CA ARG A 9 8.30 6.36 -22.32
C ARG A 9 9.31 6.62 -21.20
N ASP A 10 9.51 7.87 -20.80
CA ASP A 10 10.52 8.24 -19.78
C ASP A 10 9.90 8.62 -18.43
N ARG A 11 8.58 8.43 -18.26
CA ARG A 11 7.87 8.81 -17.04
C ARG A 11 8.21 7.84 -15.91
N ASN A 12 8.86 8.34 -14.86
CA ASN A 12 9.10 7.55 -13.66
C ASN A 12 7.80 7.45 -12.84
N TYR A 13 6.99 6.44 -13.16
CA TYR A 13 5.72 6.19 -12.49
C TYR A 13 5.88 5.88 -11.00
N SER A 14 6.97 5.21 -10.60
CA SER A 14 7.19 4.82 -9.20
C SER A 14 7.55 6.02 -8.32
N ALA A 15 8.21 7.06 -8.86
CA ALA A 15 8.64 8.23 -8.09
C ALA A 15 7.51 8.95 -7.32
N VAL A 16 6.34 9.10 -7.94
CA VAL A 16 5.16 9.76 -7.32
C VAL A 16 4.69 9.03 -6.07
N PHE A 17 4.87 7.71 -6.03
CA PHE A 17 4.50 6.86 -4.90
C PHE A 17 5.66 6.67 -3.93
N GLN A 18 6.89 6.50 -4.43
CA GLN A 18 8.10 6.29 -3.63
C GLN A 18 8.34 7.45 -2.66
N ARG A 19 8.10 8.70 -3.06
CA ARG A 19 8.22 9.86 -2.15
C ARG A 19 7.35 9.75 -0.90
N HIS A 20 6.25 8.99 -0.95
CA HIS A 20 5.42 8.75 0.23
C HIS A 20 5.99 7.66 1.13
N ILE A 21 6.79 6.74 0.59
CA ILE A 21 7.45 5.64 1.29
C ILE A 21 8.76 6.12 1.93
N THR A 22 9.58 6.84 1.16
CA THR A 22 10.93 7.30 1.55
C THR A 22 10.91 8.65 2.25
N GLY A 23 9.82 9.41 2.12
CA GLY A 23 9.63 10.66 2.84
C GLY A 23 9.25 10.44 4.30
N GLU A 24 9.56 11.43 5.13
CA GLU A 24 9.16 11.41 6.54
C GLU A 24 7.63 11.39 6.69
N TRP A 25 7.12 10.45 7.49
CA TRP A 25 5.72 10.41 7.88
C TRP A 25 5.40 11.48 8.92
N LYS A 26 4.86 12.62 8.47
CA LYS A 26 4.49 13.75 9.34
C LYS A 26 3.08 13.68 9.93
N ARG A 27 2.28 12.68 9.55
CA ARG A 27 0.86 12.60 9.97
C ARG A 27 0.74 12.00 11.38
N LYS A 28 0.04 12.71 12.27
CA LYS A 28 -0.23 12.23 13.64
C LYS A 28 -1.25 11.09 13.71
N LYS A 29 -2.11 10.95 12.70
CA LYS A 29 -3.16 9.92 12.63
C LYS A 29 -3.13 9.22 11.27
N ALA A 30 -3.62 7.99 11.24
CA ALA A 30 -3.90 7.28 10.00
C ALA A 30 -4.93 8.08 9.16
N PRO A 31 -4.82 8.08 7.82
CA PRO A 31 -5.84 8.69 6.98
C PRO A 31 -7.24 8.12 7.28
N ASN A 32 -8.25 9.00 7.31
CA ASN A 32 -9.62 8.57 7.57
C ASN A 32 -10.09 7.59 6.48
N GLY A 33 -10.83 6.56 6.91
CA GLY A 33 -11.39 5.57 6.00
C GLY A 33 -10.38 4.59 5.38
N LEU A 34 -9.10 4.64 5.78
CA LEU A 34 -8.05 3.77 5.23
C LEU A 34 -8.42 2.28 5.34
N LYS A 35 -8.95 1.83 6.49
CA LYS A 35 -9.41 0.45 6.68
C LYS A 35 -10.51 0.04 5.70
N LYS A 36 -11.53 0.89 5.55
CA LYS A 36 -12.63 0.65 4.61
C LYS A 36 -12.12 0.62 3.16
N ALA A 37 -11.19 1.50 2.82
CA ALA A 37 -10.59 1.54 1.49
C ALA A 37 -9.77 0.28 1.19
N TRP A 38 -8.99 -0.21 2.16
CA TRP A 38 -8.22 -1.45 2.00
C TRP A 38 -9.14 -2.66 1.78
N THR A 39 -10.14 -2.86 2.64
CA THR A 39 -11.10 -3.95 2.47
C THR A 39 -11.87 -3.81 1.15
N GLY A 40 -12.22 -2.59 0.75
CA GLY A 40 -12.81 -2.31 -0.56
C GLY A 40 -11.90 -2.72 -1.71
N ALA A 41 -10.61 -2.38 -1.64
CA ALA A 41 -9.60 -2.77 -2.62
C ALA A 41 -9.50 -4.29 -2.75
N GLN A 42 -9.61 -5.02 -1.63
CA GLN A 42 -9.66 -6.48 -1.61
C GLN A 42 -10.93 -7.10 -2.23
N SER A 43 -11.94 -6.31 -2.57
CA SER A 43 -13.12 -6.80 -3.28
C SER A 43 -13.16 -6.35 -4.75
N LEU A 44 -12.19 -5.54 -5.19
CA LEU A 44 -12.11 -5.09 -6.57
C LEU A 44 -11.60 -6.20 -7.50
N PRO A 45 -11.93 -6.13 -8.81
CA PRO A 45 -11.38 -7.02 -9.82
C PRO A 45 -9.84 -6.98 -9.87
N LYS A 46 -9.22 -8.14 -10.14
CA LYS A 46 -7.74 -8.34 -10.11
C LYS A 46 -6.96 -7.48 -11.10
N ASP A 47 -7.62 -6.95 -12.13
CA ASP A 47 -7.04 -6.09 -13.15
C ASP A 47 -7.10 -4.59 -12.80
N THR A 48 -7.78 -4.22 -11.71
CA THR A 48 -7.83 -2.83 -11.25
C THR A 48 -6.52 -2.44 -10.57
N THR A 49 -6.06 -1.20 -10.81
CA THR A 49 -4.78 -0.70 -10.25
C THR A 49 -4.78 -0.75 -8.73
N GLU A 50 -5.88 -0.36 -8.08
CA GLU A 50 -5.99 -0.39 -6.62
C GLU A 50 -5.89 -1.82 -6.06
N ARG A 51 -6.50 -2.81 -6.74
CA ARG A 51 -6.35 -4.22 -6.37
C ARG A 51 -4.93 -4.73 -6.58
N ILE A 52 -4.29 -4.39 -7.69
CA ILE A 52 -2.90 -4.77 -7.99
C ILE A 52 -1.95 -4.27 -6.89
N PHE A 53 -2.08 -3.01 -6.48
CA PHE A 53 -1.26 -2.45 -5.41
C PHE A 53 -1.59 -3.05 -4.05
N CYS A 54 -2.87 -3.38 -3.81
CA CYS A 54 -3.30 -4.12 -2.62
C CYS A 54 -2.63 -5.51 -2.55
N ASP A 55 -2.61 -6.24 -3.66
CA ASP A 55 -2.03 -7.59 -3.74
C ASP A 55 -0.50 -7.59 -3.63
N ALA A 56 0.17 -6.53 -4.12
CA ALA A 56 1.62 -6.38 -4.00
C ALA A 56 2.08 -6.17 -2.54
N GLY A 57 1.24 -5.56 -1.70
CA GLY A 57 1.50 -5.41 -0.27
C GLY A 57 0.95 -4.12 0.32
N PHE A 58 0.83 -4.11 1.65
CA PHE A 58 0.20 -3.00 2.37
C PHE A 58 0.96 -1.67 2.19
N GLN A 59 2.29 -1.69 2.15
CA GLN A 59 3.12 -0.51 1.87
C GLN A 59 2.83 0.11 0.50
N ALA A 60 2.83 -0.71 -0.57
CA ALA A 60 2.57 -0.25 -1.93
C ALA A 60 1.17 0.35 -2.05
N TRP A 61 0.17 -0.30 -1.45
CA TRP A 61 -1.18 0.24 -1.45
C TRP A 61 -1.32 1.53 -0.64
N VAL A 62 -0.68 1.65 0.54
CA VAL A 62 -0.72 2.89 1.32
C VAL A 62 -0.11 4.03 0.51
N SER A 63 1.02 3.82 -0.16
CA SER A 63 1.64 4.86 -0.99
C SER A 63 0.75 5.28 -2.15
N TYR A 64 0.11 4.32 -2.85
CA TYR A 64 -0.90 4.59 -3.87
C TYR A 64 -2.09 5.37 -3.32
N ARG A 65 -2.63 4.95 -2.18
CA ARG A 65 -3.79 5.63 -1.56
C ARG A 65 -3.45 7.05 -1.14
N LEU A 66 -2.24 7.28 -0.65
CA LEU A 66 -1.78 8.61 -0.28
C LEU A 66 -1.58 9.52 -1.49
N ALA A 67 -1.07 8.98 -2.60
CA ALA A 67 -0.86 9.73 -3.83
C ALA A 67 -2.17 10.06 -4.56
N THR A 68 -3.17 9.18 -4.47
CA THR A 68 -4.47 9.34 -5.15
C THR A 68 -5.50 10.10 -4.31
N ASN A 69 -5.39 10.08 -2.98
CA ASN A 69 -6.34 10.71 -2.07
C ASN A 69 -5.90 12.11 -1.60
N VAL A 70 -5.27 12.91 -2.48
CA VAL A 70 -4.79 14.26 -2.19
C VAL A 70 -5.89 15.30 -2.45
N GLY A 71 -6.99 15.18 -1.71
CA GLY A 71 -8.00 16.23 -1.68
C GLY A 71 -7.44 17.50 -1.02
N GLY A 72 -7.58 18.66 -1.67
CA GLY A 72 -7.38 19.97 -1.06
C GLY A 72 -5.95 20.48 -0.84
N THR A 73 -4.90 19.67 -1.01
CA THR A 73 -3.52 20.17 -0.87
C THR A 73 -3.04 20.79 -2.17
N HIS A 74 -2.69 22.08 -2.15
CA HIS A 74 -1.98 22.76 -3.24
C HIS A 74 -0.48 22.57 -3.02
N TYR A 75 0.20 21.95 -3.97
CA TYR A 75 1.65 21.82 -3.98
C TYR A 75 2.17 21.85 -5.42
N SER A 76 3.40 22.30 -5.59
CA SER A 76 4.05 22.36 -6.92
C SER A 76 4.20 20.95 -7.48
N GLY A 77 3.84 20.74 -8.75
CA GLY A 77 3.90 19.43 -9.42
C GLY A 77 2.63 18.58 -9.30
N LYS A 78 1.57 19.06 -8.63
CA LYS A 78 0.31 18.31 -8.48
C LYS A 78 -0.32 17.89 -9.81
N MET A 79 -0.29 18.76 -10.82
CA MET A 79 -0.85 18.42 -12.14
C MET A 79 -0.06 17.30 -12.79
N ASP A 80 1.27 17.35 -12.73
CA ASP A 80 2.16 16.30 -13.27
C ASP A 80 1.93 14.96 -12.55
N ASP A 81 1.74 14.99 -11.23
CA ASP A 81 1.42 13.78 -10.45
C ASP A 81 0.06 13.21 -10.82
N MET A 82 -0.96 14.07 -10.96
CA MET A 82 -2.30 13.63 -11.39
C MET A 82 -2.26 13.02 -12.80
N GLU A 83 -1.51 13.62 -13.71
CA GLU A 83 -1.32 13.10 -15.06
C GLU A 83 -0.55 11.77 -15.05
N THR A 84 0.46 11.64 -14.18
CA THR A 84 1.22 10.40 -14.00
C THR A 84 0.35 9.29 -13.43
N ILE A 85 -0.50 9.59 -12.44
CA ILE A 85 -1.46 8.63 -11.88
C ILE A 85 -2.51 8.23 -12.94
N ALA A 86 -3.03 9.18 -13.71
CA ALA A 86 -3.97 8.89 -14.79
C ALA A 86 -3.33 8.00 -15.85
N ALA A 87 -2.09 8.28 -16.23
CA ALA A 87 -1.33 7.47 -17.18
C ALA A 87 -1.02 6.06 -16.63
N LEU A 88 -0.71 5.93 -15.34
CA LEU A 88 -0.52 4.62 -14.68
C LEU A 88 -1.75 3.72 -14.89
N HIS A 89 -2.96 4.25 -14.78
CA HIS A 89 -4.19 3.47 -14.90
C HIS A 89 -4.41 2.91 -16.32
N GLN A 90 -3.77 3.52 -17.32
CA GLN A 90 -3.82 3.09 -18.73
C GLN A 90 -2.70 2.09 -19.08
N LEU A 91 -1.76 1.83 -18.17
CA LEU A 91 -0.69 0.88 -18.44
C LEU A 91 -1.23 -0.57 -18.47
N PRO A 92 -0.56 -1.47 -19.23
CA PRO A 92 -0.81 -2.90 -19.15
C PRO A 92 -0.76 -3.41 -17.69
N ILE A 93 -1.54 -4.46 -17.41
CA ILE A 93 -1.62 -5.07 -16.07
C ILE A 93 -0.21 -5.44 -15.56
N SER A 94 0.64 -6.03 -16.41
CA SER A 94 2.01 -6.42 -16.06
C SER A 94 2.88 -5.24 -15.64
N SER A 95 2.79 -4.11 -16.33
CA SER A 95 3.52 -2.89 -15.97
C SER A 95 3.06 -2.33 -14.62
N ARG A 96 1.75 -2.34 -14.35
CA ARG A 96 1.20 -1.91 -13.05
C ARG A 96 1.63 -2.84 -11.92
N GLN A 97 1.67 -4.16 -12.17
CA GLN A 97 2.18 -5.15 -11.22
C GLN A 97 3.66 -4.93 -10.91
N ASN A 98 4.50 -4.70 -11.92
CA ASN A 98 5.92 -4.43 -11.73
C ASN A 98 6.16 -3.20 -10.85
N ILE A 99 5.44 -2.10 -11.11
CA ILE A 99 5.53 -0.88 -10.32
C ILE A 99 5.08 -1.14 -8.87
N ALA A 100 3.97 -1.86 -8.69
CA ALA A 100 3.47 -2.20 -7.36
C ALA A 100 4.47 -3.06 -6.57
N SER A 101 5.10 -4.04 -7.22
CA SER A 101 6.15 -4.87 -6.62
C SER A 101 7.41 -4.07 -6.28
N GLU A 102 7.85 -3.15 -7.15
CA GLU A 102 8.96 -2.25 -6.86
C GLU A 102 8.70 -1.41 -5.60
N LEU A 103 7.48 -0.88 -5.46
CA LEU A 103 7.07 -0.10 -4.30
C LEU A 103 6.98 -0.94 -3.01
N ALA A 104 6.53 -2.19 -3.12
CA ALA A 104 6.48 -3.11 -1.99
C ALA A 104 7.89 -3.43 -1.46
N ASN A 105 8.89 -3.49 -2.35
CA ASN A 105 10.29 -3.78 -2.00
C ASN A 105 11.14 -2.53 -1.75
N THR A 106 10.58 -1.34 -1.90
CA THR A 106 11.29 -0.08 -1.63
C THR A 106 11.59 0.03 -0.13
N ALA A 107 12.83 0.37 0.23
CA ALA A 107 13.21 0.59 1.62
C ALA A 107 12.43 1.81 2.19
N PRO A 108 11.56 1.61 3.20
CA PRO A 108 10.76 2.69 3.76
C PRO A 108 11.58 3.60 4.67
N HIS A 109 11.17 4.86 4.76
CA HIS A 109 11.63 5.73 5.83
C HIS A 109 11.21 5.15 7.19
N PRO A 110 12.04 5.20 8.25
CA PRO A 110 11.71 4.61 9.55
C PRO A 110 10.38 5.10 10.14
N THR A 111 10.05 6.38 9.97
CA THR A 111 8.77 6.94 10.46
C THR A 111 7.57 6.48 9.64
N PHE A 112 7.75 6.22 8.34
CA PHE A 112 6.72 5.61 7.49
C PHE A 112 6.48 4.15 7.90
N ASP A 113 7.55 3.36 8.05
CA ASP A 113 7.48 1.97 8.48
C ASP A 113 6.78 1.84 9.83
N ALA A 114 7.17 2.67 10.81
CA ALA A 114 6.53 2.70 12.12
C ALA A 114 5.04 3.10 12.05
N ALA A 115 4.65 4.00 11.14
CA ALA A 115 3.26 4.37 10.94
C ALA A 115 2.46 3.23 10.30
N VAL A 116 2.98 2.62 9.24
CA VAL A 116 2.36 1.49 8.54
C VAL A 116 2.16 0.32 9.51
N LYS A 117 3.18 -0.04 10.28
CA LYS A 117 3.11 -1.08 11.32
C LYS A 117 2.15 -0.78 12.46
N LYS A 118 1.79 0.48 12.72
CA LYS A 118 0.74 0.84 13.70
C LYS A 118 -0.66 0.74 13.09
N ILE A 119 -0.78 1.08 11.80
CA ILE A 119 -2.03 1.04 11.05
C ILE A 119 -2.45 -0.41 10.78
N GLN A 120 -1.48 -1.23 10.38
CA GLN A 120 -1.68 -2.61 9.94
C GLN A 120 -2.34 -3.54 10.97
N PRO A 121 -1.93 -3.60 12.26
CA PRO A 121 -2.57 -4.47 13.26
C PRO A 121 -4.00 -4.03 13.63
N GLY A 122 -4.39 -2.77 13.38
CA GLY A 122 -5.79 -2.32 13.50
C GLY A 122 -6.68 -2.77 12.33
N MET A 123 -6.06 -3.25 11.26
CA MET A 123 -6.70 -3.89 10.11
C MET A 123 -6.56 -5.40 10.33
N ASN A 124 -7.59 -6.07 10.86
CA ASN A 124 -7.64 -7.53 10.83
C ASN A 124 -7.51 -7.97 9.36
N LEU A 125 -6.29 -8.30 8.94
CA LEU A 125 -5.93 -8.60 7.54
C LEU A 125 -6.34 -10.00 7.11
N ILE A 126 -7.20 -10.65 7.88
CA ILE A 126 -7.80 -11.93 7.58
C ILE A 126 -9.25 -11.78 8.04
N GLY A 127 -10.20 -12.33 7.30
CA GLY A 127 -11.62 -12.39 7.65
C GLY A 127 -11.93 -13.21 8.92
N GLN A 128 -11.08 -13.10 9.94
CA GLN A 128 -11.22 -13.68 11.26
C GLN A 128 -11.56 -12.53 12.21
N ARG A 129 -12.60 -12.74 13.04
CA ARG A 129 -12.93 -11.88 14.18
C ARG A 129 -11.64 -11.52 14.94
N PRO A 130 -11.55 -10.35 15.60
CA PRO A 130 -10.50 -10.18 16.61
C PRO A 130 -10.52 -11.44 17.49
N LEU A 131 -9.36 -12.08 17.67
CA LEU A 131 -9.28 -13.25 18.54
C LEU A 131 -9.99 -12.88 19.85
N PRO A 132 -10.90 -13.74 20.35
CA PRO A 132 -11.53 -13.47 21.63
C PRO A 132 -10.42 -13.18 22.64
N ARG A 133 -10.57 -12.08 23.40
CA ARG A 133 -9.70 -11.80 24.54
C ARG A 133 -9.63 -13.09 25.35
N VAL A 134 -8.45 -13.67 25.45
CA VAL A 134 -8.22 -14.79 26.36
C VAL A 134 -8.17 -14.17 27.74
N VAL A 135 -9.34 -14.11 28.37
CA VAL A 135 -9.47 -13.91 29.81
C VAL A 135 -9.20 -15.26 30.46
N ASP A 136 -8.39 -15.27 31.51
CA ASP A 136 -8.32 -16.43 32.40
C ASP A 136 -9.69 -16.63 33.09
N ASP A 137 -9.87 -17.76 33.78
CA ASP A 137 -11.12 -18.07 34.50
C ASP A 137 -11.47 -17.04 35.60
N LYS A 138 -10.61 -16.03 35.82
CA LYS A 138 -10.77 -14.92 36.79
C LYS A 138 -11.02 -13.57 36.13
N GLY A 139 -11.11 -13.50 34.79
CA GLY A 139 -11.43 -12.27 34.07
C GLY A 139 -10.29 -11.26 33.97
N VAL A 140 -9.03 -11.67 34.15
CA VAL A 140 -7.86 -10.79 34.06
C VAL A 140 -7.27 -10.80 32.65
N ASP A 141 -7.05 -9.61 32.08
CA ASP A 141 -6.48 -9.42 30.74
C ASP A 141 -4.98 -9.80 30.77
N THR A 142 -4.68 -11.04 30.37
CA THR A 142 -3.30 -11.51 30.20
C THR A 142 -2.82 -11.08 28.82
N GLY A 143 -2.38 -9.82 28.75
CA GLY A 143 -1.97 -9.14 27.52
C GLY A 143 -1.17 -10.03 26.56
N ALA A 144 -1.65 -10.13 25.32
CA ALA A 144 -1.00 -10.88 24.26
C ALA A 144 0.42 -10.36 24.03
N LYS A 145 1.41 -11.23 24.28
CA LYS A 145 2.80 -11.03 23.86
C LYS A 145 2.82 -10.81 22.35
N GLY A 146 3.46 -9.72 21.91
CA GLY A 146 3.49 -9.29 20.52
C GLY A 146 3.97 -10.39 19.58
N TYR A 147 3.17 -10.67 18.55
CA TYR A 147 3.61 -11.43 17.39
C TYR A 147 4.37 -10.49 16.44
N GLN A 148 5.68 -10.64 16.39
CA GLN A 148 6.52 -10.06 15.36
C GLN A 148 6.30 -10.88 14.07
N TYR A 149 5.59 -10.30 13.10
CA TYR A 149 5.41 -10.90 11.78
C TYR A 149 6.70 -10.76 10.97
N ASP A 150 7.23 -11.88 10.49
CA ASP A 150 8.31 -11.94 9.50
C ASP A 150 7.70 -11.92 8.09
N TRP A 151 7.84 -10.79 7.41
CA TRP A 151 7.24 -10.52 6.10
C TRP A 151 7.92 -11.27 4.94
N THR A 152 9.07 -11.91 5.17
CA THR A 152 9.80 -12.63 4.13
C THR A 152 9.12 -13.94 3.72
N GLN A 153 8.38 -14.59 4.63
CA GLN A 153 7.70 -15.86 4.35
C GLN A 153 6.49 -15.73 3.40
N GLN A 154 5.75 -14.61 3.44
CA GLN A 154 4.52 -14.47 2.63
C GLN A 154 4.82 -14.30 1.14
N GLN A 155 5.92 -13.62 0.80
CA GLN A 155 6.35 -13.51 -0.60
C GLN A 155 6.74 -14.88 -1.17
N GLN A 156 7.36 -15.75 -0.37
CA GLN A 156 7.82 -17.06 -0.82
C GLN A 156 6.67 -18.04 -1.09
N LEU A 157 5.58 -17.95 -0.33
CA LEU A 157 4.39 -18.77 -0.54
C LEU A 157 3.61 -18.36 -1.80
N LEU A 158 3.51 -17.06 -2.11
CA LEU A 158 2.84 -16.58 -3.32
C LEU A 158 3.62 -16.92 -4.60
N TRP A 159 4.96 -16.87 -4.56
CA TRP A 159 5.79 -17.31 -5.70
C TRP A 159 5.69 -18.82 -5.95
N ASN A 160 5.58 -19.64 -4.90
CA ASN A 160 5.41 -21.10 -5.04
C ASN A 160 4.04 -21.49 -5.61
N GLU A 161 2.98 -20.72 -5.29
CA GLU A 161 1.65 -20.96 -5.84
C GLU A 161 1.57 -20.56 -7.33
N VAL A 162 2.21 -19.44 -7.70
CA VAL A 162 2.27 -18.97 -9.10
C VAL A 162 3.17 -19.89 -9.96
N ALA A 163 4.26 -20.42 -9.39
CA ALA A 163 5.13 -21.37 -10.07
C ALA A 163 4.49 -22.74 -10.32
N ARG A 164 3.44 -23.10 -9.55
CA ARG A 164 2.70 -24.36 -9.68
C ARG A 164 1.64 -24.37 -10.78
N ILE A 165 1.28 -23.20 -11.33
CA ILE A 165 0.24 -23.03 -12.35
C ILE A 165 0.83 -22.94 -13.78
N ARG A 166 2.12 -23.29 -13.95
CA ARG A 166 2.76 -23.51 -15.25
C ARG A 166 3.00 -24.99 -15.49
#